data_AF-A0A8J8A9L8-F1
#
_entry.id   AF-A0A8J8A9L8-F1
#
_cell.length_a   1.000
_cell.length_b   1.000
_cell.length_c   1.000
_cell.angle_alpha   90.00
_cell.angle_beta   90.00
_cell.angle_gamma   90.00
#
_symmetry.space_group_name_H-M   'P 1'
#
loop_
_entity.id
_entity.type
_entity.pdbx_description
1 polymer ?
#
loop_
_entity_poly.entity_id
_entity_poly.type
_entity_poly.pdbx_seq_one_letter_code
_entity_poly.pdbx_strand_id
1 'polypeptide(L)'
;MRKSSKVIFALAFLLVAVPFVDCGIAEFLLRDVPEVPVIADTPVTYGIYFPKTYAVLEAGRNGEIIWRAGDTLYVRTGENLSLPIVYDHRPQIQELIENRSAEIQQILEEVKDGKGNWNGSDLYLQLSYVVWLNESIAKYEGGFDEASVELFPVAGTLALLQGLVITLAGVAFAFEIRDFADREPAKAFTVAVVFSALLMLGYAFVFMGYPFYGWHGSVPDGFLAGIQPVERNSTVSPPCLEDWFVRATPEVERIFREHLRDNPPVYADDPDYSVHYLELWLNESERNALFSELESLGAVWVWDRECWDRERLRYLKETETLGKELLERGYIDESDYVELKGEVETRRKRILGMRFPAEYQVEVRFLGG
;
A
#
# COMPACT_ATOMS: atom_id res chain seq x y z
N MET A 1 -8.51 15.81 -54.79
CA MET A 1 -9.05 15.36 -53.49
C MET A 1 -8.63 16.36 -52.42
N ARG A 2 -9.52 17.20 -51.88
CA ARG A 2 -9.18 18.33 -50.97
C ARG A 2 -9.92 18.33 -49.62
N LYS A 3 -10.79 17.34 -49.36
CA LYS A 3 -11.63 17.26 -48.14
C LYS A 3 -11.15 16.23 -47.09
N SER A 4 -10.18 15.38 -47.42
CA SER A 4 -9.69 14.30 -46.54
C SER A 4 -8.75 14.80 -45.43
N SER A 5 -7.89 15.77 -45.76
CA SER A 5 -6.87 16.41 -44.90
C SER A 5 -7.39 16.84 -43.53
N LYS A 6 -8.45 17.67 -43.51
CA LYS A 6 -9.00 18.24 -42.28
C LYS A 6 -9.61 17.20 -41.35
N VAL A 7 -10.16 16.13 -41.91
CA VAL A 7 -10.76 15.03 -41.13
C VAL A 7 -9.67 14.20 -40.49
N ILE A 8 -8.58 13.90 -41.21
CA ILE A 8 -7.41 13.21 -40.67
C ILE A 8 -6.75 14.05 -39.57
N PHE A 9 -6.64 15.37 -39.77
CA PHE A 9 -6.11 16.29 -38.76
C PHE A 9 -6.98 16.35 -37.49
N ALA A 10 -8.30 16.47 -37.65
CA ALA A 10 -9.22 16.43 -36.52
C ALA A 10 -9.19 15.08 -35.78
N LEU A 11 -9.08 13.96 -36.51
CA LEU A 11 -8.97 12.63 -35.91
C LEU A 11 -7.65 12.47 -35.14
N ALA A 12 -6.53 12.92 -35.72
CA ALA A 12 -5.21 12.88 -35.08
C ALA A 12 -5.19 13.73 -33.81
N PHE A 13 -5.78 14.92 -33.85
CA PHE A 13 -5.92 15.78 -32.68
C PHE A 13 -6.79 15.15 -31.60
N LEU A 14 -7.93 14.57 -31.96
CA LEU A 14 -8.83 13.89 -31.01
C LEU A 14 -8.15 12.67 -30.38
N LEU A 15 -7.40 11.88 -31.15
CA LEU A 15 -6.65 10.72 -30.64
C LEU A 15 -5.56 11.13 -29.64
N VAL A 16 -4.96 12.30 -29.80
CA VAL A 16 -3.99 12.84 -28.86
C VAL A 16 -4.68 13.47 -27.65
N ALA A 17 -5.80 14.17 -27.80
CA ALA A 17 -6.44 14.95 -26.73
C ALA A 17 -7.37 14.13 -25.82
N VAL A 18 -8.04 13.10 -26.33
CA VAL A 18 -9.00 12.29 -25.57
C VAL A 18 -8.40 11.65 -24.30
N PRO A 19 -7.18 11.07 -24.33
CA PRO A 19 -6.55 10.55 -23.12
C PRO A 19 -6.35 11.61 -22.03
N PHE A 20 -5.99 12.83 -22.40
CA PHE A 20 -5.80 13.94 -21.45
C PHE A 20 -7.13 14.34 -20.79
N VAL A 21 -8.20 14.41 -21.57
CA VAL A 21 -9.54 14.73 -21.07
C VAL A 21 -10.05 13.64 -20.13
N ASP A 22 -9.89 12.37 -20.50
CA ASP A 22 -10.28 11.24 -19.66
C ASP A 22 -9.50 11.21 -18.33
N CYS A 23 -8.20 11.47 -18.36
CA CYS A 23 -7.41 11.56 -17.13
C CYS A 23 -7.82 12.75 -16.26
N GLY A 24 -8.04 13.93 -16.85
CA GLY A 24 -8.44 15.11 -16.10
C GLY A 24 -9.80 14.93 -15.41
N ILE A 25 -10.73 14.21 -16.04
CA ILE A 25 -12.02 13.87 -15.42
C ILE A 25 -11.82 12.85 -14.29
N ALA A 26 -11.02 11.81 -14.50
CA ALA A 26 -10.74 10.81 -13.46
C ALA A 26 -10.09 11.43 -12.21
N GLU A 27 -9.06 12.29 -12.38
CA GLU A 27 -8.42 13.01 -11.27
C GLU A 27 -9.42 13.91 -10.52
N PHE A 28 -10.28 14.61 -11.25
CA PHE A 28 -11.31 15.43 -10.62
C PHE A 28 -12.28 14.59 -9.77
N LEU A 29 -12.64 13.39 -10.24
CA LEU A 29 -13.50 12.46 -9.50
C LEU A 29 -12.80 11.86 -8.27
N LEU A 30 -11.48 11.70 -8.32
CA LEU A 30 -10.65 11.12 -7.25
C LEU A 30 -10.08 12.16 -6.27
N ARG A 31 -10.37 13.45 -6.45
CA ARG A 31 -9.76 14.55 -5.67
C ARG A 31 -9.92 14.42 -4.14
N ASP A 32 -10.97 13.73 -3.70
CA ASP A 32 -11.33 13.57 -2.30
C ASP A 32 -10.94 12.16 -1.77
N VAL A 33 -10.31 11.32 -2.61
CA VAL A 33 -9.85 9.97 -2.25
C VAL A 33 -8.43 10.04 -1.65
N PRO A 34 -8.18 9.43 -0.48
CA PRO A 34 -6.86 9.40 0.13
C PRO A 34 -5.82 8.73 -0.78
N GLU A 35 -4.66 9.37 -0.97
CA GLU A 35 -3.53 8.79 -1.70
C GLU A 35 -2.51 8.21 -0.71
N VAL A 36 -2.31 6.90 -0.75
CA VAL A 36 -1.33 6.17 0.06
C VAL A 36 -0.07 5.90 -0.75
N PRO A 37 1.10 5.87 -0.12
CA PRO A 37 2.35 5.95 -0.87
C PRO A 37 2.92 4.57 -1.23
N VAL A 38 2.19 3.48 -0.94
CA VAL A 38 2.58 2.09 -1.25
C VAL A 38 1.44 1.35 -1.93
N ILE A 39 1.77 0.52 -2.91
CA ILE A 39 0.86 -0.46 -3.51
C ILE A 39 0.74 -1.63 -2.52
N ALA A 40 -0.37 -1.72 -1.80
CA ALA A 40 -0.70 -2.91 -1.01
C ALA A 40 -0.99 -4.12 -1.93
N ASP A 41 -0.48 -5.29 -1.54
CA ASP A 41 -0.85 -6.57 -2.18
C ASP A 41 -2.31 -6.86 -1.85
N THR A 42 -3.18 -6.83 -2.85
CA THR A 42 -4.63 -7.08 -2.71
C THR A 42 -5.10 -8.23 -3.59
N PRO A 43 -6.21 -8.89 -3.22
CA PRO A 43 -6.51 -10.23 -3.71
C PRO A 43 -7.17 -10.31 -5.09
N VAL A 44 -7.58 -9.21 -5.71
CA VAL A 44 -8.03 -9.23 -7.11
C VAL A 44 -7.41 -8.05 -7.85
N THR A 45 -6.68 -8.33 -8.93
CA THR A 45 -6.07 -7.32 -9.78
C THR A 45 -6.84 -7.19 -11.09
N TYR A 46 -7.38 -6.01 -11.34
CA TYR A 46 -7.99 -5.62 -12.61
C TYR A 46 -6.99 -4.79 -13.42
N GLY A 47 -6.62 -5.26 -14.62
CA GLY A 47 -5.51 -4.67 -15.39
C GLY A 47 -5.67 -4.71 -16.92
N ILE A 48 -6.91 -4.60 -17.42
CA ILE A 48 -7.14 -4.30 -18.84
C ILE A 48 -7.32 -2.79 -18.99
N TYR A 49 -6.75 -2.20 -20.04
CA TYR A 49 -6.91 -0.77 -20.36
C TYR A 49 -8.39 -0.38 -20.53
N PHE A 50 -8.91 0.43 -19.61
CA PHE A 50 -10.18 1.17 -19.74
C PHE A 50 -9.92 2.68 -19.73
N PRO A 51 -10.86 3.49 -20.28
CA PRO A 51 -10.92 4.90 -19.92
C PRO A 51 -10.94 5.03 -18.39
N LYS A 52 -10.05 5.82 -17.82
CA LYS A 52 -9.87 5.97 -16.37
C LYS A 52 -11.14 6.45 -15.71
N THR A 53 -11.84 7.36 -16.36
CA THR A 53 -13.14 7.85 -15.90
C THR A 53 -14.12 6.69 -15.73
N TYR A 54 -14.11 5.71 -16.64
CA TYR A 54 -14.97 4.54 -16.52
C TYR A 54 -14.56 3.66 -15.34
N ALA A 55 -13.27 3.38 -15.15
CA ALA A 55 -12.79 2.59 -14.01
C ALA A 55 -13.17 3.22 -12.67
N VAL A 56 -12.98 4.54 -12.52
CA VAL A 56 -13.38 5.31 -11.33
C VAL A 56 -14.89 5.25 -11.11
N LEU A 57 -15.69 5.49 -12.15
CA LEU A 57 -17.14 5.48 -12.04
C LEU A 57 -17.70 4.09 -11.73
N GLU A 58 -17.13 3.04 -12.31
CA GLU A 58 -17.57 1.66 -12.09
C GLU A 58 -17.17 1.17 -10.70
N ALA A 59 -15.96 1.51 -10.23
CA ALA A 59 -15.51 1.28 -8.86
C ALA A 59 -16.42 2.00 -7.85
N GLY A 60 -16.72 3.28 -8.07
CA GLY A 60 -17.62 4.04 -7.19
C GLY A 60 -19.10 3.63 -7.27
N ARG A 61 -19.53 2.98 -8.36
CA ARG A 61 -20.92 2.49 -8.49
C ARG A 61 -21.14 1.15 -7.79
N ASN A 62 -20.18 0.25 -7.88
CA ASN A 62 -20.32 -1.14 -7.41
C ASN A 62 -19.50 -1.45 -6.14
N GLY A 63 -18.82 -0.45 -5.59
CA GLY A 63 -17.98 -0.57 -4.40
C GLY A 63 -17.70 0.78 -3.75
N GLU A 64 -16.78 0.77 -2.79
CA GLU A 64 -16.25 1.94 -2.09
C GLU A 64 -14.77 2.08 -2.42
N ILE A 65 -14.35 3.22 -2.98
CA ILE A 65 -12.94 3.51 -3.21
C ILE A 65 -12.34 3.92 -1.85
N ILE A 66 -11.50 3.07 -1.28
CA ILE A 66 -10.94 3.24 0.08
C ILE A 66 -9.77 4.24 0.04
N TRP A 67 -8.82 3.99 -0.86
CA TRP A 67 -7.65 4.82 -1.10
C TRP A 67 -7.08 4.54 -2.50
N ARG A 68 -6.16 5.38 -2.97
CA ARG A 68 -5.41 5.18 -4.22
C ARG A 68 -3.91 5.10 -3.91
N ALA A 69 -3.14 4.29 -4.62
CA ALA A 69 -1.69 4.28 -4.55
C ALA A 69 -1.11 4.43 -5.96
N GLY A 70 -0.60 5.62 -6.29
CA GLY A 70 -0.20 5.97 -7.64
C GLY A 70 -1.31 5.66 -8.65
N ASP A 71 -1.03 4.69 -9.52
CA ASP A 71 -1.91 4.28 -10.62
C ASP A 71 -2.94 3.21 -10.22
N THR A 72 -3.03 2.84 -8.94
CA THR A 72 -3.91 1.75 -8.48
C THR A 72 -4.99 2.28 -7.54
N LEU A 73 -6.26 2.01 -7.84
CA LEU A 73 -7.36 2.22 -6.90
C LEU A 73 -7.56 0.97 -6.06
N TYR A 74 -7.74 1.17 -4.76
CA TYR A 74 -8.14 0.14 -3.83
C TYR A 74 -9.62 0.29 -3.55
N VAL A 75 -10.36 -0.75 -3.88
CA VAL A 75 -11.82 -0.71 -3.86
C VAL A 75 -12.32 -1.83 -2.99
N ARG A 76 -13.12 -1.48 -1.97
CA ARG A 76 -13.97 -2.45 -1.29
C ARG A 76 -15.13 -2.78 -2.22
N THR A 77 -15.11 -3.98 -2.74
CA THR A 77 -16.06 -4.49 -3.72
C THR A 77 -17.25 -5.14 -3.03
N GLY A 78 -18.47 -4.84 -3.49
CA GLY A 78 -19.51 -5.86 -3.46
C GLY A 78 -19.23 -6.91 -4.55
N GLU A 79 -19.97 -8.03 -4.57
CA GLU A 79 -19.79 -9.16 -5.53
C GLU A 79 -19.79 -8.80 -7.04
N ASN A 80 -19.89 -7.53 -7.45
CA ASN A 80 -20.27 -7.06 -8.78
C ASN A 80 -19.37 -5.98 -9.39
N LEU A 81 -18.04 -6.02 -9.21
CA LEU A 81 -17.16 -5.12 -9.95
C LEU A 81 -16.98 -5.58 -11.40
N SER A 82 -17.64 -4.88 -12.34
CA SER A 82 -17.62 -5.17 -13.78
C SER A 82 -16.39 -4.60 -14.50
N LEU A 83 -15.20 -5.00 -14.05
CA LEU A 83 -13.95 -4.76 -14.75
C LEU A 83 -13.35 -6.10 -15.21
N PRO A 84 -12.64 -6.16 -16.35
CA PRO A 84 -11.93 -7.36 -16.76
C PRO A 84 -10.80 -7.68 -15.79
N ILE A 85 -10.84 -8.90 -15.28
CA ILE A 85 -9.90 -9.42 -14.28
C ILE A 85 -8.62 -9.85 -15.00
N VAL A 86 -7.47 -9.39 -14.51
CA VAL A 86 -6.16 -9.92 -14.94
C VAL A 86 -5.80 -11.14 -14.12
N TYR A 87 -6.02 -11.07 -12.80
CA TYR A 87 -5.78 -12.19 -11.91
C TYR A 87 -6.73 -12.16 -10.70
N ASP A 88 -7.23 -13.34 -10.33
CA ASP A 88 -8.10 -13.56 -9.18
C ASP A 88 -7.36 -14.40 -8.14
N HIS A 89 -6.93 -13.81 -7.02
CA HIS A 89 -6.25 -14.52 -5.92
C HIS A 89 -7.24 -15.17 -4.92
N ARG A 90 -8.56 -14.95 -5.07
CA ARG A 90 -9.57 -15.51 -4.14
C ARG A 90 -9.51 -17.03 -4.03
N PRO A 91 -9.31 -17.82 -5.11
CA PRO A 91 -9.19 -19.28 -4.99
C PRO A 91 -8.00 -19.73 -4.12
N GLN A 92 -6.85 -19.08 -4.23
CA GLN A 92 -5.63 -19.41 -3.48
C GLN A 92 -5.78 -19.04 -2.01
N ILE A 93 -6.44 -17.91 -1.75
CA ILE A 93 -6.77 -17.50 -0.38
C ILE A 93 -7.80 -18.46 0.23
N GLN A 94 -8.80 -18.89 -0.53
CA GLN A 94 -9.75 -19.89 -0.09
C GLN A 94 -9.05 -21.22 0.23
N GLU A 95 -8.17 -21.70 -0.65
CA GLU A 95 -7.35 -22.90 -0.41
C GLU A 95 -6.49 -22.75 0.85
N LEU A 96 -5.90 -21.57 1.09
CA LEU A 96 -5.13 -21.27 2.29
C LEU A 96 -6.00 -21.34 3.56
N ILE A 97 -7.21 -20.77 3.53
CA ILE A 97 -8.16 -20.81 4.64
C ILE A 97 -8.61 -22.26 4.91
N GLU A 98 -8.93 -23.01 3.86
CA GLU A 98 -9.34 -24.42 3.96
C GLU A 98 -8.22 -25.28 4.56
N ASN A 99 -6.98 -25.11 4.09
CA ASN A 99 -5.81 -25.82 4.61
C ASN A 99 -5.55 -25.51 6.08
N ARG A 100 -5.57 -24.23 6.47
CA ARG A 100 -5.38 -23.83 7.87
C ARG A 100 -6.51 -24.31 8.77
N SER A 101 -7.75 -24.29 8.27
CA SER A 101 -8.91 -24.82 9.00
C SER A 101 -8.78 -26.32 9.25
N ALA A 102 -8.29 -27.08 8.26
CA ALA A 102 -8.01 -28.50 8.42
C ALA A 102 -6.89 -28.75 9.44
N GLU A 103 -5.83 -27.94 9.40
CA GLU A 103 -4.71 -28.01 10.36
C GLU A 103 -5.17 -27.72 11.80
N ILE A 104 -6.00 -26.70 12.01
CA ILE A 104 -6.62 -26.44 13.32
C ILE A 104 -7.40 -27.67 13.79
N GLN A 105 -8.23 -28.28 12.94
CA GLN A 105 -8.98 -29.47 13.34
C GLN A 105 -8.09 -30.64 13.71
N GLN A 106 -7.00 -30.85 12.97
CA GLN A 106 -6.02 -31.89 13.29
C GLN A 106 -5.41 -31.65 14.67
N ILE A 107 -4.94 -30.45 14.96
CA ILE A 107 -4.36 -30.10 16.27
C ILE A 107 -5.37 -30.30 17.40
N LEU A 108 -6.64 -29.92 17.19
CA LEU A 108 -7.68 -30.08 18.20
C LEU A 108 -8.02 -31.54 18.50
N GLU A 109 -7.98 -32.44 17.50
CA GLU A 109 -8.11 -33.89 17.74
C GLU A 109 -6.88 -34.47 18.43
N GLU A 110 -5.66 -34.03 18.07
CA GLU A 110 -4.43 -34.44 18.78
C GLU A 110 -4.46 -34.02 20.26
N VAL A 111 -4.90 -32.79 20.55
CA VAL A 111 -5.09 -32.29 21.92
C VAL A 111 -6.08 -33.16 22.69
N LYS A 112 -7.19 -33.52 22.06
CA LYS A 112 -8.23 -34.38 22.66
C LYS A 112 -7.77 -35.82 22.88
N ASP A 113 -6.99 -36.37 21.96
CA ASP A 113 -6.41 -37.71 22.09
C ASP A 113 -5.36 -37.77 23.22
N GLY A 114 -4.64 -36.66 23.45
CA GLY A 114 -3.66 -36.51 24.53
C GLY A 114 -4.25 -36.19 25.91
N LYS A 115 -5.58 -36.10 26.03
CA LYS A 115 -6.30 -35.69 27.26
C LYS A 115 -5.76 -36.38 28.53
N GLY A 116 -5.48 -35.58 29.55
CA GLY A 116 -5.00 -36.01 30.86
C GLY A 116 -3.49 -36.30 30.93
N ASN A 117 -2.76 -36.16 29.82
CA ASN A 117 -1.32 -36.44 29.74
C ASN A 117 -0.50 -35.27 29.19
N TRP A 118 -1.11 -34.09 29.05
CA TRP A 118 -0.41 -32.94 28.50
C TRP A 118 0.50 -32.30 29.55
N ASN A 119 1.71 -31.93 29.13
CA ASN A 119 2.48 -30.96 29.90
C ASN A 119 2.11 -29.53 29.48
N GLY A 120 2.17 -28.60 30.42
CA GLY A 120 1.77 -27.20 30.19
C GLY A 120 2.48 -26.51 29.01
N SER A 121 3.76 -26.83 28.76
CA SER A 121 4.55 -26.21 27.69
C SER A 121 4.15 -26.67 26.28
N ASP A 122 3.95 -27.98 26.10
CA ASP A 122 3.58 -28.56 24.81
C ASP A 122 2.14 -28.21 24.47
N LEU A 123 1.24 -28.26 25.46
CA LEU A 123 -0.15 -27.81 25.29
C LEU A 123 -0.20 -26.32 24.96
N TYR A 124 0.61 -25.49 25.62
CA TYR A 124 0.74 -24.08 25.28
C TYR A 124 1.17 -23.89 23.81
N LEU A 125 2.18 -24.62 23.33
CA LEU A 125 2.66 -24.48 21.96
C LEU A 125 1.57 -24.81 20.94
N GLN A 126 0.88 -25.94 21.13
CA GLN A 126 -0.22 -26.36 20.25
C GLN A 126 -1.34 -25.32 20.20
N LEU A 127 -1.82 -24.88 21.37
CA LEU A 127 -2.92 -23.92 21.44
C LEU A 127 -2.51 -22.53 20.93
N SER A 128 -1.27 -22.09 21.19
CA SER A 128 -0.78 -20.82 20.65
C SER A 128 -0.68 -20.84 19.12
N TYR A 129 -0.36 -21.99 18.53
CA TYR A 129 -0.34 -22.16 17.09
C TYR A 129 -1.76 -22.16 16.49
N VAL A 130 -2.73 -22.77 17.17
CA VAL A 130 -4.16 -22.65 16.78
C VAL A 130 -4.63 -21.20 16.80
N VAL A 131 -4.27 -20.42 17.83
CA VAL A 131 -4.61 -18.99 17.89
C VAL A 131 -3.99 -18.24 16.70
N TRP A 132 -2.72 -18.51 16.38
CA TRP A 132 -2.07 -17.91 15.19
C TRP A 132 -2.75 -18.30 13.87
N LEU A 133 -3.10 -19.57 13.69
CA LEU A 133 -3.80 -20.05 12.49
C LEU A 133 -5.16 -19.37 12.34
N ASN A 134 -5.92 -19.23 13.43
CA ASN A 134 -7.21 -18.55 13.46
C ASN A 134 -7.09 -17.07 13.08
N GLU A 135 -6.12 -16.35 13.64
CA GLU A 135 -5.88 -14.96 13.25
C GLU A 135 -5.43 -14.83 11.82
N SER A 136 -4.61 -15.75 11.35
CA SER A 136 -4.18 -15.75 9.98
C SER A 136 -5.36 -15.96 9.04
N ILE A 137 -6.31 -16.85 9.37
CA ILE A 137 -7.58 -16.98 8.63
C ILE A 137 -8.35 -15.65 8.67
N ALA A 138 -8.55 -15.05 9.84
CA ALA A 138 -9.30 -13.80 9.98
C ALA A 138 -8.70 -12.63 9.17
N LYS A 139 -7.36 -12.54 9.10
CA LYS A 139 -6.65 -11.55 8.27
C LYS A 139 -7.02 -11.66 6.80
N TYR A 140 -7.19 -12.89 6.29
CA TYR A 140 -7.54 -13.11 4.89
C TYR A 140 -9.04 -13.08 4.63
N GLU A 141 -9.88 -13.46 5.60
CA GLU A 141 -11.33 -13.29 5.53
C GLU A 141 -11.73 -11.82 5.40
N GLY A 142 -11.00 -10.91 6.08
CA GLY A 142 -11.25 -9.46 6.01
C GLY A 142 -10.78 -8.77 4.73
N GLY A 143 -9.97 -9.45 3.88
CA GLY A 143 -9.52 -8.90 2.59
C GLY A 143 -10.30 -9.44 1.40
N PHE A 144 -11.22 -10.39 1.60
CA PHE A 144 -11.92 -11.09 0.52
C PHE A 144 -12.81 -10.18 -0.34
N ASP A 145 -13.23 -9.04 0.21
CA ASP A 145 -14.05 -8.04 -0.45
C ASP A 145 -13.22 -6.90 -1.08
N GLU A 146 -11.89 -6.87 -0.93
CA GLU A 146 -11.06 -5.79 -1.48
C GLU A 146 -10.41 -6.16 -2.83
N ALA A 147 -10.27 -5.19 -3.71
CA ALA A 147 -9.61 -5.35 -5.00
C ALA A 147 -8.74 -4.14 -5.36
N SER A 148 -7.70 -4.40 -6.15
CA SER A 148 -6.91 -3.38 -6.83
C SER A 148 -7.35 -3.22 -8.27
N VAL A 149 -7.57 -1.97 -8.68
CA VAL A 149 -7.87 -1.59 -10.05
C VAL A 149 -6.73 -0.72 -10.56
N GLU A 150 -5.92 -1.28 -11.45
CA GLU A 150 -4.88 -0.53 -12.13
C GLU A 150 -5.51 0.42 -13.17
N LEU A 151 -5.32 1.72 -12.98
CA LEU A 151 -5.75 2.79 -13.87
C LEU A 151 -4.86 2.92 -15.11
N PHE A 152 -3.69 2.26 -15.11
CA PHE A 152 -2.73 2.32 -16.20
C PHE A 152 -2.14 0.95 -16.51
N PRO A 153 -1.95 0.62 -17.80
CA PRO A 153 -1.05 -0.46 -18.16
C PRO A 153 0.39 0.00 -17.88
N VAL A 154 1.02 -0.61 -16.89
CA VAL A 154 2.46 -0.48 -16.65
C VAL A 154 3.20 -1.12 -17.83
N ALA A 155 3.49 -0.31 -18.85
CA ALA A 155 4.26 -0.66 -20.03
C ALA A 155 3.73 -1.85 -20.88
N GLY A 156 4.24 -1.98 -22.10
CA GLY A 156 3.98 -3.13 -22.97
C GLY A 156 3.40 -2.79 -24.35
N THR A 157 2.77 -3.78 -24.98
CA THR A 157 2.37 -3.76 -26.40
C THR A 157 1.42 -2.61 -26.76
N LEU A 158 0.61 -2.14 -25.80
CA LEU A 158 -0.36 -1.08 -26.04
C LEU A 158 0.27 0.32 -26.09
N ALA A 159 1.26 0.59 -25.23
CA ALA A 159 2.07 1.82 -25.29
C ALA A 159 2.85 1.88 -26.62
N LEU A 160 3.34 0.74 -27.10
CA LEU A 160 3.96 0.63 -28.42
C LEU A 160 2.98 0.92 -29.56
N LEU A 161 1.74 0.42 -29.49
CA LEU A 161 0.68 0.70 -30.46
C LEU A 161 0.27 2.19 -30.46
N GLN A 162 0.11 2.80 -29.30
CA GLN A 162 -0.22 4.23 -29.19
C GLN A 162 0.95 5.09 -29.67
N GLY A 163 2.18 4.76 -29.29
CA GLY A 163 3.39 5.39 -29.82
C GLY A 163 3.48 5.28 -31.34
N LEU A 164 3.13 4.13 -31.92
CA LEU A 164 3.06 3.94 -33.37
C LEU A 164 2.01 4.83 -34.03
N VAL A 165 0.80 4.92 -33.46
CA VAL A 165 -0.28 5.76 -33.99
C VAL A 165 0.08 7.25 -33.92
N ILE A 166 0.69 7.70 -32.82
CA ILE A 166 1.22 9.06 -32.66
C ILE A 166 2.31 9.33 -33.72
N THR A 167 3.21 8.37 -33.94
CA THR A 167 4.27 8.46 -34.96
C THR A 167 3.67 8.62 -36.36
N LEU A 168 2.68 7.79 -36.71
CA LEU A 168 2.02 7.83 -38.01
C LEU A 168 1.24 9.13 -38.22
N ALA A 169 0.60 9.66 -37.17
CA ALA A 169 -0.05 10.97 -37.19
C ALA A 169 0.97 12.10 -37.43
N GLY A 170 2.14 12.03 -36.77
CA GLY A 170 3.26 12.95 -37.00
C GLY A 170 3.79 12.93 -38.44
N VAL A 171 3.99 11.73 -38.99
CA VAL A 171 4.42 11.55 -40.38
C VAL A 171 3.39 12.11 -41.36
N ALA A 172 2.11 11.79 -41.18
CA ALA A 172 1.04 12.30 -42.04
C ALA A 172 0.96 13.84 -42.00
N PHE A 173 1.12 14.44 -40.81
CA PHE A 173 1.14 15.87 -40.63
C PHE A 173 2.34 16.56 -41.27
N ALA A 174 3.53 15.96 -41.20
CA ALA A 174 4.73 16.48 -41.85
C ALA A 174 4.57 16.57 -43.38
N PHE A 175 3.87 15.61 -43.99
CA PHE A 175 3.54 15.66 -45.41
C PHE A 175 2.55 16.79 -45.75
N GLU A 176 1.53 17.02 -44.92
CA GLU A 176 0.54 18.10 -45.18
C GLU A 176 1.10 19.51 -44.94
N ILE A 177 1.95 19.68 -43.93
CA ILE A 177 2.57 20.98 -43.65
C ILE A 177 3.45 21.45 -44.80
N ARG A 178 4.13 20.54 -45.49
CA ARG A 178 4.99 20.88 -46.63
C ARG A 178 4.21 21.62 -47.72
N ASP A 179 3.01 21.14 -48.05
CA ASP A 179 2.13 21.77 -49.04
C ASP A 179 1.52 23.10 -48.54
N PHE A 180 1.42 23.29 -47.23
CA PHE A 180 0.86 24.49 -46.60
C PHE A 180 1.91 25.59 -46.39
N ALA A 181 3.16 25.21 -46.11
CA ALA A 181 4.30 26.10 -45.92
C ALA A 181 4.62 26.91 -47.19
N ASP A 182 4.41 26.32 -48.37
CA ASP A 182 4.58 26.99 -49.67
C ASP A 182 3.58 28.15 -49.90
N ARG A 183 2.47 28.20 -49.14
CA ARG A 183 1.42 29.21 -49.29
C ARG A 183 1.38 30.23 -48.14
N GLU A 184 1.54 29.77 -46.90
CA GLU A 184 1.47 30.62 -45.71
C GLU A 184 2.53 30.21 -44.67
N PRO A 185 3.81 30.58 -44.87
CA PRO A 185 4.93 30.03 -44.10
C PRO A 185 4.86 30.35 -42.59
N ALA A 186 4.40 31.55 -42.22
CA ALA A 186 4.29 31.93 -40.82
C ALA A 186 3.22 31.12 -40.05
N LYS A 187 2.06 30.87 -40.67
CA LYS A 187 1.00 30.04 -40.07
C LYS A 187 1.37 28.56 -40.08
N ALA A 188 2.03 28.09 -41.13
CA ALA A 188 2.56 26.73 -41.20
C ALA A 188 3.56 26.46 -40.07
N PHE A 189 4.44 27.42 -39.77
CA PHE A 189 5.37 27.33 -38.64
C PHE A 189 4.63 27.25 -37.30
N THR A 190 3.64 28.12 -37.05
CA THR A 190 2.84 28.06 -35.81
C THR A 190 2.15 26.72 -35.62
N VAL A 191 1.52 26.21 -36.69
CA VAL A 191 0.82 24.91 -36.66
C VAL A 191 1.82 23.76 -36.44
N ALA A 192 3.01 23.82 -37.06
CA ALA A 192 4.08 22.86 -36.83
C ALA A 192 4.51 22.82 -35.37
N VAL A 193 4.79 23.98 -34.78
CA VAL A 193 5.23 24.09 -33.38
C VAL A 193 4.18 23.55 -32.41
N VAL A 194 2.91 23.94 -32.58
CA VAL A 194 1.81 23.47 -31.71
C VAL A 194 1.62 21.96 -31.82
N PHE A 195 1.68 21.41 -33.03
CA PHE A 195 1.50 19.98 -33.24
C PHE A 195 2.70 19.17 -32.76
N SER A 196 3.93 19.64 -32.96
CA SER A 196 5.13 19.02 -32.38
C SER A 196 5.09 19.02 -30.86
N ALA A 197 4.60 20.10 -30.23
CA ALA A 197 4.38 20.13 -28.79
C ALA A 197 3.33 19.09 -28.35
N LEU A 198 2.20 18.97 -29.07
CA LEU A 198 1.19 17.95 -28.81
C LEU A 198 1.71 16.52 -28.98
N LEU A 199 2.54 16.25 -30.00
CA LEU A 199 3.18 14.96 -30.20
C LEU A 199 4.16 14.63 -29.05
N MET A 200 5.00 15.60 -28.66
CA MET A 200 5.92 15.45 -27.53
C MET A 200 5.17 15.16 -26.23
N LEU A 201 4.10 15.91 -25.96
CA LEU A 201 3.21 15.68 -24.82
C LEU A 201 2.53 14.31 -24.91
N GLY A 202 2.10 13.88 -26.10
CA GLY A 202 1.52 12.57 -26.33
C GLY A 202 2.52 11.43 -26.09
N TYR A 203 3.77 11.56 -26.53
CA TYR A 203 4.82 10.59 -26.24
C TYR A 203 5.17 10.57 -24.75
N ALA A 204 5.32 11.74 -24.12
CA ALA A 204 5.55 11.83 -22.68
C ALA A 204 4.42 11.17 -21.91
N PHE A 205 3.16 11.39 -22.30
CA PHE A 205 1.99 10.73 -21.73
C PHE A 205 2.03 9.21 -21.89
N VAL A 206 2.35 8.70 -23.09
CA VAL A 206 2.37 7.25 -23.38
C VAL A 206 3.49 6.53 -22.62
N PHE A 207 4.63 7.18 -22.42
CA PHE A 207 5.80 6.56 -21.79
C PHE A 207 5.99 6.91 -20.31
N MET A 208 5.35 7.97 -19.79
CA MET A 208 5.51 8.46 -18.41
C MET A 208 4.19 8.70 -17.66
N GLY A 209 3.03 8.54 -18.29
CA GLY A 209 1.73 8.83 -17.66
C GLY A 209 1.34 10.32 -17.64
N TYR A 210 0.22 10.67 -17.00
CA TYR A 210 -0.38 12.02 -17.01
C TYR A 210 -0.63 12.62 -15.63
N PRO A 211 -0.40 13.94 -15.48
CA PRO A 211 0.78 14.65 -15.95
C PRO A 211 1.83 14.47 -14.85
N PHE A 212 2.71 13.48 -15.01
CA PHE A 212 3.87 13.31 -14.13
C PHE A 212 3.56 12.92 -12.67
N TYR A 213 2.52 12.13 -12.43
CA TYR A 213 2.30 11.53 -11.11
C TYR A 213 3.08 10.22 -11.00
N GLY A 214 4.04 10.21 -10.05
CA GLY A 214 4.60 9.00 -9.49
C GLY A 214 5.84 8.40 -10.17
N TRP A 215 6.78 9.18 -10.69
CA TRP A 215 8.13 8.85 -10.23
C TRP A 215 8.07 9.16 -8.75
N HIS A 216 8.11 8.14 -7.89
CA HIS A 216 8.50 8.37 -6.51
C HIS A 216 9.77 9.22 -6.61
N GLY A 217 9.63 10.51 -6.28
CA GLY A 217 10.76 11.41 -6.34
C GLY A 217 11.83 10.82 -5.45
N SER A 218 13.09 11.16 -5.70
CA SER A 218 14.01 11.15 -4.58
C SER A 218 13.42 12.06 -3.50
N VAL A 219 13.62 11.68 -2.24
CA VAL A 219 13.38 12.58 -1.12
C VAL A 219 14.04 13.94 -1.45
N PRO A 220 13.40 15.09 -1.17
CA PRO A 220 13.96 16.39 -1.52
C PRO A 220 15.41 16.55 -1.02
N ASP A 221 16.27 17.16 -1.83
CA ASP A 221 17.63 17.51 -1.42
C ASP A 221 17.58 18.38 -0.15
N GLY A 222 18.28 17.99 0.91
CA GLY A 222 18.27 18.71 2.19
C GLY A 222 17.17 18.28 3.18
N PHE A 223 16.28 17.35 2.81
CA PHE A 223 15.18 16.94 3.70
C PHE A 223 15.72 16.32 4.99
N LEU A 224 15.38 16.95 6.12
CA LEU A 224 15.91 16.62 7.45
C LEU A 224 17.44 16.68 7.55
N ALA A 225 18.13 17.34 6.62
CA ALA A 225 19.57 17.53 6.71
C ALA A 225 19.97 18.27 7.99
N GLY A 226 21.13 17.88 8.54
CA GLY A 226 21.66 18.37 9.80
C GLY A 226 21.01 17.77 11.04
N ILE A 227 20.16 16.74 10.89
CA ILE A 227 19.64 16.02 12.05
C ILE A 227 20.74 15.22 12.75
N GLN A 228 20.66 15.13 14.07
CA GLN A 228 21.66 14.43 14.87
C GLN A 228 21.03 13.18 15.51
N PRO A 229 21.33 11.97 14.99
CA PRO A 229 20.97 10.73 15.65
C PRO A 229 21.71 10.61 16.98
N VAL A 230 21.05 10.03 17.97
CA VAL A 230 21.65 9.70 19.26
C VAL A 230 21.82 8.19 19.34
N GLU A 231 23.08 7.75 19.26
CA GLU A 231 23.45 6.34 19.38
C GLU A 231 23.01 5.80 20.75
N ARG A 232 22.10 4.83 20.76
CA ARG A 232 21.63 4.17 21.99
C ARG A 232 22.28 2.79 22.10
N ASN A 233 23.06 2.60 23.17
CA ASN A 233 23.82 1.37 23.48
C ASN A 233 22.97 0.14 23.88
N SER A 234 21.73 0.02 23.41
CA SER A 234 20.84 -1.09 23.78
C SER A 234 20.93 -2.23 22.77
N THR A 235 21.18 -3.46 23.24
CA THR A 235 21.12 -4.69 22.44
C THR A 235 19.71 -5.27 22.33
N VAL A 236 18.69 -4.56 22.81
CA VAL A 236 17.32 -5.05 22.89
C VAL A 236 16.36 -3.99 22.32
N SER A 237 15.58 -4.41 21.32
CA SER A 237 14.59 -3.59 20.61
C SER A 237 13.34 -3.30 21.47
N PRO A 238 12.69 -2.15 21.26
CA PRO A 238 11.39 -1.81 21.86
C PRO A 238 10.31 -2.88 21.62
N PRO A 239 9.30 -2.97 22.51
CA PRO A 239 8.28 -4.01 22.46
C PRO A 239 7.22 -3.83 21.37
N CYS A 240 7.14 -2.68 20.71
CA CYS A 240 6.33 -2.47 19.52
C CYS A 240 7.21 -2.01 18.36
N LEU A 241 7.02 -2.61 17.18
CA LEU A 241 7.59 -2.18 15.92
C LEU A 241 6.47 -1.58 15.06
N GLU A 242 6.73 -0.43 14.43
CA GLU A 242 5.83 0.13 13.42
C GLU A 242 6.60 0.56 12.20
N ASP A 243 6.12 0.16 11.02
CA ASP A 243 6.65 0.59 9.73
C ASP A 243 5.79 1.72 9.18
N TRP A 244 6.36 2.92 9.09
CA TRP A 244 5.67 4.10 8.61
C TRP A 244 6.22 4.50 7.25
N PHE A 245 5.33 4.68 6.28
CA PHE A 245 5.66 5.34 5.02
C PHE A 245 5.15 6.77 5.08
N VAL A 246 6.07 7.73 4.92
CA VAL A 246 5.76 9.15 5.08
C VAL A 246 6.15 9.92 3.83
N ARG A 247 5.24 10.74 3.31
CA ARG A 247 5.51 11.61 2.16
C ARG A 247 6.42 12.76 2.56
N ALA A 248 7.58 12.89 1.93
CA ALA A 248 8.58 13.92 2.22
C ALA A 248 8.17 15.29 1.64
N THR A 249 7.36 16.02 2.39
CA THR A 249 6.91 17.39 2.07
C THR A 249 7.51 18.43 3.03
N PRO A 250 7.55 19.73 2.67
CA PRO A 250 8.02 20.78 3.58
C PRO A 250 7.26 20.82 4.92
N GLU A 251 5.95 20.56 4.89
CA GLU A 251 5.09 20.52 6.08
C GLU A 251 5.46 19.35 7.00
N VAL A 252 5.73 18.18 6.42
CA VAL A 252 6.20 17.01 7.15
C VAL A 252 7.59 17.27 7.75
N GLU A 253 8.51 17.89 7.00
CA GLU A 253 9.84 18.24 7.51
C GLU A 253 9.73 19.12 8.77
N ARG A 254 8.82 20.10 8.76
CA ARG A 254 8.55 20.96 9.93
C ARG A 254 8.08 20.15 11.14
N ILE A 255 7.11 19.24 10.95
CA ILE A 255 6.58 18.39 12.03
C ILE A 255 7.68 17.54 12.64
N PHE A 256 8.49 16.87 11.81
CA PHE A 256 9.62 16.08 12.30
C PHE A 256 10.65 16.96 13.00
N ARG A 257 11.03 18.14 12.47
CA ARG A 257 11.99 19.03 13.16
C ARG A 257 11.49 19.51 14.53
N GLU A 258 10.17 19.67 14.71
CA GLU A 258 9.57 20.00 15.99
C GLU A 258 9.61 18.81 16.97
N HIS A 259 9.19 17.63 16.53
CA HIS A 259 9.12 16.44 17.39
C HIS A 259 10.50 15.85 17.73
N LEU A 260 11.43 15.90 16.78
CA LEU A 260 12.78 15.34 16.93
C LEU A 260 13.70 16.23 17.78
N ARG A 261 13.29 17.46 18.10
CA ARG A 261 14.01 18.32 19.05
C ARG A 261 14.03 17.71 20.45
N ASP A 262 12.90 17.16 20.87
CA ASP A 262 12.75 16.54 22.19
C ASP A 262 12.94 15.01 22.12
N ASN A 263 12.74 14.41 20.94
CA ASN A 263 12.86 12.98 20.70
C ASN A 263 13.80 12.69 19.52
N PRO A 264 15.12 12.87 19.67
CA PRO A 264 16.05 12.71 18.57
C PRO A 264 16.03 11.27 18.04
N PRO A 265 16.26 11.06 16.72
CA PRO A 265 16.28 9.73 16.14
C PRO A 265 17.38 8.86 16.73
N VAL A 266 17.13 7.55 16.78
CA VAL A 266 18.16 6.56 17.12
C VAL A 266 19.06 6.31 15.92
N TYR A 267 18.47 6.36 14.72
CA TYR A 267 19.19 6.26 13.46
C TYR A 267 18.53 7.16 12.41
N ALA A 268 19.36 7.74 11.55
CA ALA A 268 18.94 8.37 10.31
C ALA A 268 19.97 8.00 9.25
N ASP A 269 19.52 7.63 8.06
CA ASP A 269 20.42 7.49 6.92
C ASP A 269 20.80 8.87 6.35
N ASP A 270 22.03 8.97 5.87
CA ASP A 270 22.58 10.16 5.20
C ASP A 270 22.17 11.54 5.78
N PRO A 271 22.34 11.78 7.10
CA PRO A 271 21.81 12.97 7.78
C PRO A 271 22.47 14.29 7.33
N ASP A 272 23.59 14.22 6.61
CA ASP A 272 24.29 15.39 6.09
C ASP A 272 23.65 15.95 4.80
N TYR A 273 22.93 15.12 4.05
CA TYR A 273 22.40 15.48 2.73
C TYR A 273 20.88 15.35 2.64
N SER A 274 20.32 14.15 2.81
CA SER A 274 18.86 13.92 2.78
C SER A 274 18.53 12.60 3.46
N VAL A 275 17.64 12.65 4.45
CA VAL A 275 17.22 11.45 5.20
C VAL A 275 16.07 10.76 4.48
N HIS A 276 16.27 9.49 4.12
CA HIS A 276 15.28 8.63 3.47
C HIS A 276 14.68 7.60 4.44
N TYR A 277 15.39 7.31 5.52
CA TYR A 277 15.02 6.36 6.54
C TYR A 277 15.40 6.90 7.91
N LEU A 278 14.50 6.75 8.86
CA LEU A 278 14.65 7.29 10.19
C LEU A 278 14.05 6.31 11.20
N GLU A 279 14.83 5.95 12.21
CA GLU A 279 14.40 5.06 13.29
C GLU A 279 14.15 5.88 14.56
N LEU A 280 12.92 5.82 15.06
CA LEU A 280 12.48 6.52 16.26
C LEU A 280 12.14 5.56 17.36
N TRP A 281 12.61 5.86 18.57
CA TRP A 281 12.23 5.11 19.76
C TRP A 281 11.38 6.02 20.65
N LEU A 282 10.07 5.84 20.60
CA LEU A 282 9.07 6.71 21.21
C LEU A 282 8.29 5.96 22.30
N ASN A 283 7.80 6.68 23.30
CA ASN A 283 6.70 6.17 24.13
C ASN A 283 5.34 6.37 23.43
N GLU A 284 4.28 5.77 23.98
CA GLU A 284 2.94 5.83 23.39
C GLU A 284 2.44 7.27 23.16
N SER A 285 2.73 8.20 24.10
CA SER A 285 2.29 9.59 24.00
C SER A 285 2.99 10.33 22.86
N GLU A 286 4.30 10.16 22.72
CA GLU A 286 5.13 10.77 21.67
C GLU A 286 4.76 10.23 20.29
N ARG A 287 4.61 8.89 20.20
CA ARG A 287 4.17 8.21 18.97
C ARG A 287 2.81 8.74 18.51
N ASN A 288 1.83 8.84 19.40
CA ASN A 288 0.48 9.27 19.04
C ASN A 288 0.41 10.75 18.64
N ALA A 289 1.22 11.62 19.26
CA ALA A 289 1.32 13.03 18.88
C ALA A 289 1.86 13.18 17.46
N LEU A 290 2.99 12.52 17.16
CA LEU A 290 3.61 12.56 15.84
C LEU A 290 2.67 11.97 14.77
N PHE A 291 2.08 10.80 15.05
CA PHE A 291 1.16 10.14 14.12
C PHE A 291 -0.04 11.02 13.77
N SER A 292 -0.70 11.61 14.77
CA SER A 292 -1.90 12.41 14.56
C SER A 292 -1.65 13.65 13.69
N GLU A 293 -0.50 14.31 13.86
CA GLU A 293 -0.15 15.47 13.01
C GLU A 293 0.10 15.06 11.57
N LEU A 294 0.81 13.96 11.34
CA LEU A 294 1.06 13.45 9.98
C LEU A 294 -0.21 12.91 9.32
N GLU A 295 -1.09 12.25 10.08
CA GLU A 295 -2.37 11.71 9.61
C GLU A 295 -3.31 12.83 9.18
N SER A 296 -3.33 13.95 9.91
CA SER A 296 -4.13 15.13 9.56
C SER A 296 -3.76 15.76 8.20
N LEU A 297 -2.55 15.48 7.71
CA LEU A 297 -2.04 15.90 6.41
C LEU A 297 -2.21 14.83 5.33
N GLY A 298 -2.74 13.64 5.67
CA GLY A 298 -2.73 12.48 4.77
C GLY A 298 -1.32 12.08 4.35
N ALA A 299 -0.32 12.35 5.19
CA ALA A 299 1.09 12.24 4.83
C ALA A 299 1.80 11.01 5.44
N VAL A 300 1.15 10.30 6.36
CA VAL A 300 1.64 9.04 6.95
C VAL A 300 0.72 7.90 6.61
N TRP A 301 1.32 6.75 6.35
CA TRP A 301 0.62 5.49 6.30
C TRP A 301 1.41 4.45 7.09
N VAL A 302 0.72 3.74 7.99
CA VAL A 302 1.33 2.69 8.82
C VAL A 302 1.12 1.37 8.09
N TRP A 303 2.21 0.79 7.60
CA TRP A 303 2.19 -0.49 6.87
C TRP A 303 1.90 -1.64 7.80
N ASP A 304 2.63 -1.69 8.91
CA ASP A 304 2.49 -2.72 9.92
C ASP A 304 2.72 -2.14 11.31
N ARG A 305 2.06 -2.74 12.29
CA ARG A 305 2.26 -2.48 13.70
C ARG A 305 2.30 -3.83 14.41
N GLU A 306 3.50 -4.23 14.78
CA GLU A 306 3.71 -5.47 15.53
C GLU A 306 4.10 -5.12 16.96
N CYS A 307 3.12 -5.19 17.87
CA CYS A 307 3.38 -4.96 19.28
C CYS A 307 3.68 -6.28 19.96
N TRP A 308 4.94 -6.68 19.98
CA TRP A 308 5.40 -7.96 20.50
C TRP A 308 4.94 -8.18 21.94
N ASP A 309 4.90 -7.18 22.83
CA ASP A 309 4.40 -7.41 24.20
C ASP A 309 2.88 -7.44 24.29
N ARG A 310 2.17 -6.53 23.61
CA ARG A 310 0.69 -6.48 23.66
C ARG A 310 0.06 -7.65 22.91
N GLU A 311 0.60 -7.99 21.75
CA GLU A 311 0.20 -9.16 20.97
C GLU A 311 0.61 -10.43 21.68
N ARG A 312 1.84 -10.57 22.21
CA ARG A 312 2.14 -11.77 23.01
C ARG A 312 1.24 -11.87 24.23
N LEU A 313 0.92 -10.78 24.93
CA LEU A 313 -0.05 -10.80 26.03
C LEU A 313 -1.47 -11.14 25.56
N ARG A 314 -1.87 -10.68 24.37
CA ARG A 314 -3.14 -11.00 23.72
C ARG A 314 -3.18 -12.48 23.33
N TYR A 315 -2.18 -12.99 22.61
CA TYR A 315 -1.98 -14.40 22.28
C TYR A 315 -1.97 -15.28 23.53
N LEU A 316 -1.26 -14.88 24.60
CA LEU A 316 -1.27 -15.58 25.88
C LEU A 316 -2.69 -15.66 26.47
N LYS A 317 -3.45 -14.56 26.42
CA LYS A 317 -4.83 -14.51 26.90
C LYS A 317 -5.77 -15.34 26.04
N GLU A 318 -5.63 -15.28 24.72
CA GLU A 318 -6.43 -16.05 23.76
C GLU A 318 -6.12 -17.55 23.87
N THR A 319 -4.85 -17.90 24.10
CA THR A 319 -4.41 -19.27 24.38
C THR A 319 -5.01 -19.79 25.70
N GLU A 320 -4.99 -18.98 26.76
CA GLU A 320 -5.65 -19.31 28.04
C GLU A 320 -7.18 -19.46 27.89
N THR A 321 -7.79 -18.62 27.04
CA THR A 321 -9.23 -18.67 26.75
C THR A 321 -9.59 -19.93 25.97
N LEU A 322 -8.83 -20.25 24.92
CA LEU A 322 -8.99 -21.48 24.15
C LEU A 322 -8.82 -22.71 25.04
N GLY A 323 -7.79 -22.74 25.90
CA GLY A 323 -7.60 -23.83 26.87
C GLY A 323 -8.80 -24.00 27.80
N LYS A 324 -9.40 -22.90 28.26
CA LYS A 324 -10.61 -22.94 29.09
C LYS A 324 -11.82 -23.48 28.31
N GLU A 325 -12.01 -23.06 27.06
CA GLU A 325 -13.08 -23.58 26.21
C GLU A 325 -12.92 -25.08 25.95
N LEU A 326 -11.70 -25.56 25.75
CA LEU A 326 -11.40 -26.98 25.58
C LEU A 326 -11.66 -27.78 26.86
N LEU A 327 -11.37 -27.22 28.04
CA LEU A 327 -11.75 -27.84 29.31
C LEU A 327 -13.27 -27.94 29.46
N GLU A 328 -14.02 -26.87 29.18
CA GLU A 328 -15.49 -26.85 29.26
C GLU A 328 -16.14 -27.84 28.27
N ARG A 329 -15.54 -28.03 27.10
CA ARG A 329 -15.96 -29.03 26.10
C ARG A 329 -15.47 -30.45 26.41
N GLY A 330 -14.65 -30.63 27.43
CA GLY A 330 -14.12 -31.92 27.86
C GLY A 330 -13.01 -32.49 26.98
N TYR A 331 -12.33 -31.65 26.21
CA TYR A 331 -11.22 -32.02 25.31
C TYR A 331 -9.89 -32.16 26.09
N ILE A 332 -9.75 -31.44 27.19
CA ILE A 332 -8.63 -31.58 28.14
C ILE A 332 -9.18 -31.79 29.56
N ASP A 333 -8.32 -32.25 30.48
CA ASP A 333 -8.66 -32.38 31.91
C ASP A 333 -8.25 -31.14 32.71
N GLU A 334 -8.79 -31.03 33.93
CA GLU A 334 -8.48 -29.92 34.84
C GLU A 334 -6.98 -29.82 35.14
N SER A 335 -6.27 -30.96 35.24
CA SER A 335 -4.82 -30.99 35.44
C SER A 335 -4.06 -30.36 34.27
N ASP A 336 -4.44 -30.70 33.03
CA ASP A 336 -3.84 -30.15 31.82
C ASP A 336 -4.04 -28.62 31.78
N TYR A 337 -5.24 -28.15 32.11
CA TYR A 337 -5.56 -26.72 32.12
C TYR A 337 -4.78 -25.96 33.20
N VAL A 338 -4.60 -26.54 34.40
CA VAL A 338 -3.80 -25.93 35.47
C VAL A 338 -2.34 -25.79 35.05
N GLU A 339 -1.77 -26.79 34.38
CA GLU A 339 -0.40 -26.72 33.86
C GLU A 339 -0.26 -25.66 32.76
N LEU A 340 -1.19 -25.64 31.79
CA LEU A 340 -1.25 -24.60 30.76
C LEU A 340 -1.29 -23.19 31.36
N LYS A 341 -2.14 -22.98 32.36
CA LYS A 341 -2.26 -21.68 33.05
C LYS A 341 -0.96 -21.28 33.75
N GLY A 342 -0.27 -22.24 34.35
CA GLY A 342 1.05 -22.03 34.96
C GLY A 342 2.09 -21.55 33.93
N GLU A 343 2.11 -22.16 32.74
CA GLU A 343 3.00 -21.75 31.65
C GLU A 343 2.65 -20.35 31.11
N VAL A 344 1.36 -20.08 30.88
CA VAL A 344 0.87 -18.76 30.44
C VAL A 344 1.27 -17.67 31.44
N GLU A 345 1.10 -17.89 32.74
CA GLU A 345 1.44 -16.90 33.76
C GLU A 345 2.96 -16.68 33.87
N THR A 346 3.76 -17.73 33.66
CA THR A 346 5.23 -17.64 33.62
C THR A 346 5.68 -16.75 32.45
N ARG A 347 5.10 -16.97 31.27
CA ARG A 347 5.38 -16.13 30.08
C ARG A 347 4.89 -14.70 30.24
N ARG A 348 3.70 -14.51 30.81
CA ARG A 348 3.13 -13.17 31.12
C ARG A 348 4.06 -12.38 32.03
N LYS A 349 4.56 -12.97 33.11
CA LYS A 349 5.53 -12.33 34.01
C LYS A 349 6.85 -11.99 33.32
N ARG A 350 7.32 -12.87 32.42
CA ARG A 350 8.54 -12.62 31.63
C ARG A 350 8.38 -11.42 30.70
N ILE A 351 7.23 -11.28 30.05
CA ILE A 351 6.89 -10.13 29.18
C ILE A 351 6.78 -8.86 30.02
N LEU A 352 5.94 -8.85 31.06
CA LEU A 352 5.75 -7.69 31.93
C LEU A 352 7.00 -7.28 32.74
N GLY A 353 7.98 -8.18 32.85
CA GLY A 353 9.27 -7.93 33.48
C GLY A 353 10.28 -7.20 32.59
N MET A 354 10.01 -7.07 31.28
CA MET A 354 10.84 -6.28 30.36
C MET A 354 10.55 -4.79 30.60
N ARG A 355 11.58 -3.98 30.91
CA ARG A 355 11.44 -2.53 31.09
C ARG A 355 12.33 -1.79 30.10
N PHE A 356 11.71 -1.18 29.10
CA PHE A 356 12.35 -0.19 28.22
C PHE A 356 11.72 1.19 28.44
N PRO A 357 12.51 2.28 28.41
CA PRO A 357 11.98 3.64 28.46
C PRO A 357 11.25 4.06 27.17
N ALA A 358 11.43 3.34 26.06
CA ALA A 358 10.69 3.50 24.81
C ALA A 358 9.84 2.24 24.55
N GLU A 359 8.60 2.43 24.14
CA GLU A 359 7.64 1.33 23.90
C GLU A 359 7.49 1.01 22.41
N TYR A 360 7.85 1.95 21.53
CA TYR A 360 7.71 1.85 20.08
C TYR A 360 9.05 2.10 19.40
N GLN A 361 9.47 1.19 18.53
CA GLN A 361 10.42 1.39 17.46
C GLN A 361 9.60 1.72 16.22
N VAL A 362 9.65 2.97 15.77
CA VAL A 362 8.98 3.43 14.55
C VAL A 362 10.04 3.57 13.47
N GLU A 363 9.96 2.71 12.46
CA GLU A 363 10.77 2.75 11.25
C GLU A 363 10.07 3.62 10.21
N VAL A 364 10.58 4.83 10.01
CA VAL A 364 10.00 5.81 9.07
C VAL A 364 10.76 5.75 7.76
N ARG A 365 10.07 5.39 6.69
CA ARG A 365 10.55 5.42 5.29
C ARG A 365 9.95 6.64 4.61
N PHE A 366 10.82 7.56 4.20
CA PHE A 366 10.41 8.76 3.48
C PHE A 366 10.32 8.49 1.98
N LEU A 367 9.19 8.90 1.38
CA LEU A 367 8.92 8.75 -0.04
C LEU A 367 8.87 10.13 -0.67
N GLY A 368 9.56 10.32 -1.80
CA GLY A 368 9.53 11.59 -2.52
C GLY A 368 8.13 11.92 -3.00
N GLY A 369 7.73 13.16 -2.76
CA GLY A 369 6.38 13.66 -2.98
C GLY A 369 6.07 14.10 -4.39
#